data_AF-A0A2H0L6M6-F1
#
_entry.id   AF-A0A2H0L6M6-F1
#
_cell.length_a   1.000
_cell.length_b   1.000
_cell.length_c   1.000
_cell.angle_alpha   90.00
_cell.angle_beta   90.00
_cell.angle_gamma   90.00
#
_symmetry.space_group_name_H-M   'P 1'
#
loop_
_entity.id
_entity.type
_entity.pdbx_description
1 polymer ?
#
loop_
_entity_poly.entity_id
_entity_poly.type
_entity_poly.pdbx_seq_one_letter_code
_entity_poly.pdbx_strand_id
1 'polypeptide(L)' 'MGTKYLTAYLFAQPSFAEGMGRTLDIGGVFDNYNESESGKEADALALQNDWRMVGEDMKSAIQEI' A
#
# COMPACT_ATOMS: atom_id res chain seq x y z
N MET A 1 -14.23 10.90 -1.52
CA MET A 1 -13.17 10.30 -0.68
C MET A 1 -12.18 9.67 -1.65
N GLY A 2 -11.17 10.44 -2.05
CA GLY A 2 -10.26 10.04 -3.12
C GLY A 2 -9.46 8.83 -2.70
N THR A 3 -9.37 7.83 -3.57
CA THR A 3 -8.47 6.68 -3.40
C THR A 3 -7.06 7.23 -3.21
N LYS A 4 -6.57 7.25 -1.98
CA LYS A 4 -5.16 7.56 -1.70
C LYS A 4 -4.36 6.43 -2.34
N TYR A 5 -3.67 6.72 -3.42
CA TYR A 5 -2.84 5.73 -4.10
C TYR A 5 -1.76 5.28 -3.12
N LEU A 6 -1.69 3.98 -2.85
CA LEU A 6 -0.78 3.47 -1.85
C LEU A 6 0.60 3.29 -2.48
N THR A 7 1.58 4.06 -2.02
CA THR A 7 3.01 3.73 -2.19
C THR A 7 3.28 2.28 -1.81
N ALA A 8 2.59 1.78 -0.79
CA ALA A 8 2.82 0.47 -0.20
C ALA A 8 1.99 -0.63 -0.88
N TYR A 9 1.80 -0.63 -2.21
CA TYR A 9 1.02 -1.65 -2.92
C TYR A 9 1.40 -3.09 -2.54
N LEU A 10 2.70 -3.39 -2.43
CA LEU A 10 3.19 -4.72 -2.04
C LEU A 10 2.96 -5.06 -0.56
N PHE A 11 2.65 -4.06 0.27
CA PHE A 11 2.25 -4.29 1.64
C PHE A 11 0.73 -4.50 1.68
N ALA A 12 0.31 -5.66 2.16
CA ALA A 12 -1.09 -5.88 2.47
C ALA A 12 -1.53 -4.87 3.54
N GLN A 13 -2.63 -4.15 3.30
CA GLN A 13 -3.17 -3.22 4.27
C GLN A 13 -3.94 -3.98 5.34
N PRO A 14 -3.52 -3.93 6.62
CA PRO A 14 -4.21 -4.66 7.66
C PRO A 14 -5.60 -4.08 7.90
N SER A 15 -6.58 -4.96 7.99
CA SER A 15 -7.95 -4.67 8.40
C SER A 15 -8.20 -5.02 9.86
N PHE A 16 -9.29 -4.49 10.42
CA PHE A 16 -9.68 -4.78 11.81
C PHE A 16 -9.91 -6.29 12.05
N ALA A 17 -10.54 -6.98 11.10
CA ALA A 17 -10.79 -8.42 11.19
C ALA A 17 -9.48 -9.22 11.15
N GLU A 18 -8.54 -8.83 10.28
CA GLU A 18 -7.20 -9.44 10.24
C GLU A 18 -6.43 -9.21 11.55
N GLY A 19 -6.56 -8.02 12.14
CA GLY A 19 -5.99 -7.72 13.46
C GLY A 19 -6.54 -8.63 14.57
N MET A 20 -7.86 -8.88 14.59
CA MET A 20 -8.45 -9.83 15.54
C MET A 20 -7.98 -11.27 15.27
N GLY A 21 -7.97 -11.70 14.01
CA GLY A 21 -7.52 -13.04 13.60
C GLY A 21 -6.08 -13.32 14.01
N ARG A 22 -5.20 -12.31 13.92
CA ARG A 22 -3.79 -12.42 14.31
C ARG A 22 -3.57 -12.78 15.79
N THR A 23 -4.49 -12.42 16.69
CA THR A 23 -4.38 -12.82 18.11
C THR A 23 -4.56 -14.32 18.34
N LEU A 24 -5.16 -15.02 17.37
CA LEU A 24 -5.40 -16.46 17.39
C LEU A 24 -4.37 -17.22 16.51
N ASP A 25 -3.58 -16.51 15.70
CA ASP A 25 -2.56 -17.08 14.82
C ASP A 25 -1.25 -17.38 15.58
N ILE A 26 -1.29 -18.35 16.48
CA ILE A 26 -0.11 -18.81 17.23
C ILE A 26 0.92 -19.47 16.29
N GLY A 27 0.45 -20.00 15.15
CA GLY A 27 1.27 -20.69 14.16
C GLY A 27 1.98 -19.76 13.16
N GLY A 28 1.65 -18.47 13.13
CA GLY A 28 2.28 -17.48 12.23
C GLY A 28 1.99 -17.72 10.75
N VAL A 29 0.83 -18.31 10.41
CA VAL A 29 0.46 -18.66 9.03
C VAL A 29 -0.52 -17.68 8.40
N PHE A 30 -0.88 -16.62 9.13
CA PHE A 30 -1.89 -15.64 8.71
C PHE A 30 -1.35 -14.56 7.78
N ASP A 31 -0.04 -14.46 7.60
CA ASP A 31 0.58 -13.49 6.70
C ASP A 31 0.26 -13.80 5.23
N ASN A 32 -0.31 -12.82 4.52
CA ASN A 32 -0.44 -12.82 3.07
C ASN A 32 -0.08 -11.43 2.54
N TYR A 33 0.71 -11.38 1.47
CA TYR A 33 1.22 -10.15 0.88
C TYR A 33 0.72 -9.99 -0.55
N ASN A 34 0.68 -8.75 -1.04
CA ASN A 34 0.42 -8.52 -2.45
C ASN A 34 1.68 -8.87 -3.25
N GLU A 35 1.50 -9.55 -4.38
CA GLU A 35 2.59 -9.96 -5.27
C GLU A 35 2.42 -9.36 -6.68
N SER A 36 3.51 -9.34 -7.44
CA SER A 36 3.52 -8.98 -8.86
C SER A 36 4.08 -10.14 -9.67
N GLU A 37 3.73 -10.24 -10.95
CA GLU A 37 4.14 -11.38 -11.80
C GLU A 37 5.67 -11.43 -11.99
N SER A 38 6.35 -10.28 -11.83
CA SER A 38 7.81 -10.19 -11.85
C SER A 38 8.35 -9.08 -10.95
N GLY A 39 9.62 -9.21 -10.54
CA GLY A 39 10.31 -8.14 -9.81
C GLY A 39 10.39 -6.83 -10.59
N LYS A 40 10.53 -6.89 -11.92
CA LYS A 40 10.55 -5.69 -12.77
C LYS A 40 9.21 -4.95 -12.75
N GLU A 41 8.11 -5.69 -12.71
CA GLU A 41 6.77 -5.11 -12.57
C GLU A 41 6.60 -4.47 -11.20
N ALA A 42 7.02 -5.18 -10.13
CA ALA A 42 6.99 -4.66 -8.77
C ALA A 42 7.74 -3.32 -8.64
N ASP A 43 8.96 -3.24 -9.19
CA ASP A 43 9.77 -2.02 -9.20
C ASP A 43 9.11 -0.88 -9.98
N ALA A 44 8.52 -1.19 -11.15
CA ALA A 44 7.85 -0.19 -11.98
C ALA A 44 6.60 0.38 -11.29
N LEU A 45 5.81 -0.48 -10.63
CA LEU A 45 4.64 -0.09 -9.85
C LEU A 45 5.03 0.77 -8.64
N ALA A 46 6.09 0.38 -7.92
CA ALA A 46 6.61 1.16 -6.79
C ALA A 46 7.00 2.58 -7.22
N LEU A 47 7.83 2.70 -8.27
CA LEU A 47 8.28 3.99 -8.78
C LEU A 47 7.11 4.86 -9.29
N GLN A 48 6.14 4.25 -9.97
CA GLN A 48 4.94 4.96 -10.42
C GLN A 48 4.15 5.53 -9.25
N ASN A 49 3.95 4.74 -8.19
CA ASN A 49 3.20 5.16 -7.01
C ASN A 49 3.91 6.28 -6.24
N ASP A 50 5.24 6.23 -6.12
CA ASP A 50 6.03 7.30 -5.49
C ASP A 50 5.85 8.64 -6.20
N TRP A 51 6.01 8.66 -7.52
CA TRP A 51 5.83 9.89 -8.31
C TRP A 51 4.40 10.41 -8.25
N ARG A 52 3.42 9.51 -8.19
CA ARG A 52 2.02 9.89 -8.05
C ARG A 52 1.75 10.57 -6.71
N MET A 53 2.32 10.05 -5.62
CA MET A 53 2.21 10.66 -4.29
C MET A 53 2.84 12.05 -4.24
N VAL A 54 4.04 12.23 -4.82
CA VAL A 54 4.66 13.56 -4.96
C VAL A 54 3.72 14.53 -5.68
N GLY A 55 3.07 14.09 -6.77
CA GLY A 55 2.11 14.92 -7.51
C GLY A 55 0.88 15.32 -6.67
N GLU A 56 0.32 14.40 -5.90
CA GLU A 56 -0.81 14.69 -5.00
C GLU A 56 -0.41 15.63 -3.85
N ASP A 57 0.80 15.48 -3.29
CA ASP A 57 1.32 16.38 -2.25
C ASP A 57 1.51 17.79 -2.81
N MET A 58 2.10 17.91 -4.01
CA MET A 58 2.23 19.21 -4.70
C MET A 58 0.88 19.86 -4.96
N LYS A 59 -0.10 19.09 -5.44
CA LYS A 59 -1.46 19.59 -5.68
C LYS A 59 -2.12 20.06 -4.39
N SER A 60 -1.97 19.30 -3.31
CA SER A 60 -2.52 19.65 -1.99
C SER A 60 -1.91 20.96 -1.50
N ALA A 61 -0.58 21.12 -1.58
CA ALA A 61 0.12 22.34 -1.19
C ALA A 61 -0.29 23.57 -2.02
N ILE A 62 -0.57 23.41 -3.32
CA ILE A 62 -1.09 24.49 -4.17
C ILE A 62 -2.51 24.90 -3.76
N GLN A 63 -3.35 23.94 -3.37
CA GLN A 63 -4.75 24.17 -3.01
C GLN A 63 -4.95 24.71 -1.59
N GLU A 64 -3.96 24.55 -0.70
CA GLU A 64 -3.96 25.10 0.66
C GLU A 64 -3.62 26.61 0.73
N ILE A 65 -3.34 27.24 -0.41
CA ILE A 65 -3.15 28.70 -0.58
C ILE A 65 -4.44 29.34 -1.09
#